data_AF-A0A2H9NNZ1-F1
#
_entry.id   AF-A0A2H9NNZ1-F1
#
_cell.length_a   1.000
_cell.length_b   1.000
_cell.length_c   1.000
_cell.angle_alpha   90.00
_cell.angle_beta   90.00
_cell.angle_gamma   90.00
#
_symmetry.space_group_name_H-M   'P 1'
#
loop_
_entity.id
_entity.type
_entity.pdbx_description
1 polymer ?
#
loop_
_entity_poly.entity_id
_entity_poly.type
_entity_poly.pdbx_seq_one_letter_code
_entity_poly.pdbx_strand_id
1 'polypeptide(L)'
;MQILGQYPHSRMRRMRNDPFSRDLMREHILTSADFIYPVFVLEGANRVEDVKSMPGVQRKTLDLLLKDAEQCVKLGIPVMALFPVIDAPLKSLDAREAFNPNGLVPRVVA
;
A
#
# COMPACT_ATOMS: atom_id res chain seq x y z
N MET A 1 2.21 29.57 -22.78
CA MET A 1 2.45 28.20 -23.27
C MET A 1 3.53 28.27 -24.34
N GLN A 2 4.72 27.74 -24.06
CA GLN A 2 5.85 27.84 -24.99
C GLN A 2 5.71 26.76 -26.07
N ILE A 3 5.55 27.16 -27.33
CA ILE A 3 5.38 26.22 -28.45
C ILE A 3 6.77 25.70 -28.84
N LEU A 4 7.02 24.41 -28.62
CA LEU A 4 8.28 23.69 -28.91
C LEU A 4 8.52 23.44 -30.42
N GLY A 5 8.10 24.38 -31.27
CA GLY A 5 8.16 24.32 -32.74
C GLY A 5 6.84 23.95 -33.42
N GLN A 6 6.74 24.21 -34.72
CA GLN A 6 5.56 23.94 -35.55
C GLN A 6 5.67 22.61 -36.30
N TYR A 7 4.53 21.97 -36.56
CA TYR A 7 4.45 20.87 -37.53
C TYR A 7 4.79 21.39 -38.94
N PRO A 8 5.54 20.66 -39.79
CA PRO A 8 6.06 19.30 -39.61
C PRO A 8 7.45 19.21 -38.97
N HIS A 9 8.08 20.34 -38.65
CA HIS A 9 9.44 20.39 -38.09
C HIS A 9 9.49 19.76 -36.69
N SER A 10 8.53 20.08 -35.83
CA SER A 10 8.35 19.44 -34.53
C SER A 10 7.25 18.36 -34.63
N ARG A 11 7.64 17.09 -34.43
CA ARG A 11 6.72 15.95 -34.38
C ARG A 11 6.98 15.17 -33.09
N MET A 12 6.16 15.44 -32.07
CA MET A 12 6.28 14.80 -30.75
C MET A 12 6.13 13.28 -30.79
N ARG A 13 5.61 12.72 -31.89
CA ARG A 13 5.55 11.26 -32.13
C ARG A 13 6.93 10.63 -32.35
N ARG A 14 7.96 11.38 -32.77
CA ARG A 14 9.31 10.82 -33.01
C ARG A 14 9.87 10.18 -31.73
N MET A 15 9.80 10.89 -30.59
CA MET A 15 10.23 10.37 -29.28
C MET A 15 9.31 9.30 -28.69
N ARG A 16 8.20 8.97 -29.37
CA ARG A 16 7.26 7.93 -28.95
C ARG A 16 7.33 6.68 -29.82
N ASN A 17 8.13 6.69 -30.89
CA ASN A 17 8.16 5.62 -31.87
C ASN A 17 8.75 4.33 -31.25
N ASP A 18 9.94 4.45 -30.66
CA ASP A 18 10.71 3.29 -30.20
C ASP A 18 10.80 3.22 -28.67
N PRO A 19 10.84 2.01 -28.07
CA PRO A 19 10.97 1.83 -26.62
C PRO A 19 12.12 2.64 -26.01
N PHE A 20 13.32 2.56 -26.60
CA PHE A 20 14.50 3.25 -26.07
C PHE A 20 14.31 4.78 -26.01
N SER A 21 13.63 5.37 -27.01
CA SER A 21 13.40 6.82 -27.07
C SER A 21 12.38 7.27 -26.03
N ARG A 22 11.39 6.42 -25.72
CA ARG A 22 10.44 6.65 -24.63
C ARG A 22 11.09 6.52 -23.27
N ASP A 23 12.00 5.56 -23.10
CA ASP A 23 12.73 5.39 -21.84
C ASP A 23 13.70 6.56 -21.58
N LEU A 24 14.39 7.05 -22.62
CA LEU A 24 15.27 8.22 -22.52
C LEU A 24 14.52 9.51 -22.10
N MET A 25 13.27 9.65 -22.54
CA MET A 25 12.45 10.83 -22.29
C MET A 25 11.47 10.69 -21.14
N ARG A 26 11.43 9.55 -20.43
CA ARG A 26 10.47 9.31 -19.36
C ARG A 26 10.77 10.23 -18.17
N GLU A 27 9.79 11.04 -17.78
CA GLU A 27 9.95 12.02 -16.69
C GLU A 27 9.80 11.41 -15.29
N HIS A 28 9.02 10.32 -15.16
CA HIS A 28 8.72 9.68 -13.89
C HIS A 28 8.83 8.16 -13.98
N ILE A 29 9.35 7.55 -12.92
CA ILE A 29 9.44 6.10 -12.74
C ILE A 29 8.81 5.78 -11.39
N LEU A 30 7.92 4.79 -11.39
CA LEU A 30 7.40 4.21 -10.16
C LEU A 30 8.25 3.00 -9.78
N THR A 31 8.65 2.93 -8.53
CA THR A 31 9.47 1.88 -7.93
C THR A 31 8.76 1.29 -6.71
N SER A 32 9.23 0.15 -6.21
CA SER A 32 8.66 -0.44 -4.98
C SER A 32 8.79 0.47 -3.76
N ALA A 33 9.81 1.35 -3.76
CA ALA A 33 10.05 2.33 -2.70
C ALA A 33 8.96 3.41 -2.61
N ASP A 34 8.13 3.55 -3.64
CA ASP A 34 7.01 4.51 -3.67
C ASP A 34 5.73 3.94 -3.08
N PHE A 35 5.71 2.65 -2.70
CA PHE A 35 4.52 1.98 -2.18
C PHE A 35 4.46 1.96 -0.65
N ILE A 36 3.25 2.18 -0.14
CA ILE A 36 2.84 1.85 1.23
C ILE A 36 1.76 0.78 1.11
N TYR A 37 1.88 -0.32 1.87
CA TYR A 37 0.93 -1.43 1.81
C TYR A 37 -0.05 -1.40 2.99
N PRO A 38 -1.33 -0.99 2.79
CA PRO A 38 -2.33 -0.99 3.85
C PRO A 38 -2.78 -2.41 4.17
N VAL A 39 -2.88 -2.73 5.46
CA VAL A 39 -3.29 -4.05 5.93
C VAL A 39 -4.31 -3.95 7.06
N PHE A 40 -5.20 -4.95 7.12
CA PHE A 40 -6.20 -5.06 8.17
C PHE A 40 -5.81 -6.15 9.16
N VAL A 41 -5.63 -5.77 10.42
CA VAL A 41 -5.23 -6.72 11.47
C VAL A 41 -6.42 -7.09 12.36
N LEU A 42 -6.56 -8.38 12.63
CA LEU A 42 -7.57 -8.99 13.50
C LEU A 42 -6.95 -9.44 14.82
N GLU A 43 -7.78 -9.49 15.86
CA GLU A 43 -7.46 -10.19 17.11
C GLU A 43 -7.49 -11.71 16.92
N GLY A 44 -6.73 -12.44 17.76
CA GLY A 44 -6.71 -13.90 17.81
C GLY A 44 -5.50 -14.51 17.09
N ALA A 45 -5.65 -15.75 16.62
CA ALA A 45 -4.59 -16.50 15.97
C ALA A 45 -5.11 -17.31 14.77
N ASN A 46 -4.28 -17.45 13.73
CA ASN A 46 -4.50 -18.28 12.54
C ASN A 46 -5.88 -18.08 11.87
N ARG A 47 -6.33 -16.82 11.83
CA ARG A 47 -7.61 -16.41 11.22
C ARG A 47 -7.38 -15.45 10.06
N VAL A 48 -8.14 -15.68 9.00
CA VAL A 48 -8.22 -14.87 7.79
C VAL A 48 -9.68 -14.60 7.48
N GLU A 49 -10.01 -13.36 7.11
CA GLU A 49 -11.33 -12.99 6.64
C GLU A 49 -11.25 -12.20 5.34
N ASP A 50 -11.99 -12.64 4.33
CA ASP A 50 -12.10 -11.88 3.08
C ASP A 50 -12.97 -10.64 3.25
N VAL A 51 -12.50 -9.51 2.71
CA VAL A 51 -13.29 -8.28 2.66
C VAL A 51 -14.15 -8.32 1.39
N LYS A 52 -15.45 -8.63 1.54
CA LYS A 52 -16.38 -8.82 0.41
C LYS A 52 -16.36 -7.70 -0.64
N SER A 53 -16.23 -6.45 -0.22
CA SER A 53 -16.20 -5.28 -1.10
C SER A 53 -14.83 -5.00 -1.72
N MET A 54 -13.79 -5.71 -1.32
CA MET A 54 -12.40 -5.53 -1.76
C MET A 54 -11.81 -6.88 -2.16
N PRO A 55 -12.11 -7.38 -3.38
CA PRO A 55 -11.59 -8.66 -3.85
C PRO A 55 -10.06 -8.71 -3.79
N GLY A 56 -9.51 -9.79 -3.23
CA GLY A 56 -8.07 -9.97 -3.01
C GLY A 56 -7.54 -9.32 -1.73
N VAL A 57 -8.36 -8.60 -0.97
CA VAL A 57 -7.98 -8.01 0.32
C VAL A 57 -8.55 -8.82 1.47
N GLN A 58 -7.69 -9.13 2.43
CA GLN A 58 -8.00 -9.94 3.58
C GLN A 58 -7.65 -9.22 4.87
N ARG A 59 -8.41 -9.52 5.91
CA ARG A 59 -8.07 -9.21 7.29
C ARG A 59 -7.36 -10.42 7.87
N LYS A 60 -6.22 -10.21 8.52
CA LYS A 60 -5.37 -11.28 9.03
C LYS A 60 -5.04 -11.06 10.49
N THR A 61 -4.93 -12.15 11.22
CA THR A 61 -4.33 -12.16 12.55
C THR A 61 -2.81 -11.90 12.46
N LEU A 62 -2.20 -11.43 13.55
CA LEU A 62 -0.79 -11.00 13.57
C LEU A 62 0.16 -12.08 13.04
N ASP A 63 -0.03 -13.34 13.43
CA ASP A 63 0.80 -14.47 13.01
C ASP A 63 0.81 -14.69 11.49
N LEU A 64 -0.30 -14.41 10.82
CA LEU A 64 -0.41 -14.50 9.37
C LEU A 64 0.03 -13.21 8.68
N LEU A 65 -0.18 -12.06 9.32
CA LEU A 65 0.26 -10.76 8.81
C LEU A 65 1.80 -10.68 8.70
N LEU A 66 2.53 -11.30 9.62
CA LEU A 66 4.00 -11.36 9.56
C LEU A 66 4.52 -12.04 8.29
N LYS A 67 3.77 -12.99 7.72
CA LYS A 67 4.12 -13.62 6.44
C LYS A 67 3.99 -12.63 5.28
N ASP A 68 2.98 -11.77 5.31
CA ASP A 68 2.84 -10.70 4.31
C ASP A 68 3.93 -9.64 4.47
N ALA A 69 4.32 -9.32 5.71
CA ALA A 69 5.42 -8.41 6.00
C ALA A 69 6.75 -8.95 5.43
N GLU A 70 7.02 -10.24 5.58
CA GLU A 70 8.17 -10.89 4.97
C GLU A 70 8.18 -10.74 3.44
N GLN A 71 7.02 -10.89 2.79
CA GLN A 71 6.90 -10.66 1.34
C GLN A 71 7.11 -9.20 0.97
N CYS A 72 6.59 -8.25 1.75
CA CYS A 72 6.81 -6.81 1.53
C CYS A 72 8.31 -6.48 1.54
N VAL A 73 9.05 -7.01 2.52
CA VAL A 73 10.51 -6.84 2.60
C VAL A 73 11.21 -7.44 1.38
N LYS A 74 10.85 -8.67 0.97
CA LYS A 74 11.42 -9.32 -0.22
C LYS A 74 11.15 -8.54 -1.51
N LEU A 75 9.99 -7.91 -1.61
CA LEU A 75 9.58 -7.10 -2.77
C LEU A 75 10.10 -5.66 -2.72
N GLY A 76 10.79 -5.25 -1.64
CA GLY A 76 11.32 -3.90 -1.48
C GLY A 76 10.24 -2.84 -1.22
N ILE A 77 9.10 -3.22 -0.63
CA ILE A 77 8.07 -2.30 -0.16
C ILE A 77 8.48 -1.78 1.22
N PRO A 78 8.67 -0.45 1.40
CA PRO A 78 9.30 0.09 2.60
C PRO A 78 8.37 0.18 3.81
N VAL A 79 7.05 0.28 3.61
CA VAL A 79 6.11 0.61 4.70
C VAL A 79 4.83 -0.21 4.60
N MET A 80 4.36 -0.69 5.75
CA MET A 80 3.00 -1.21 5.93
C MET A 80 2.18 -0.24 6.78
N ALA A 81 0.96 0.07 6.35
CA ALA A 81 0.02 0.89 7.11
C ALA A 81 -1.00 -0.01 7.81
N LEU A 82 -1.00 -0.01 9.14
CA LEU A 82 -1.81 -0.90 9.96
C LEU A 82 -3.19 -0.32 10.25
N PHE A 83 -4.24 -1.07 9.96
CA PHE A 83 -5.62 -0.73 10.31
C PHE A 83 -6.24 -1.83 11.19
N PRO A 84 -6.47 -1.57 12.49
CA PRO A 84 -7.03 -2.58 13.38
C PRO A 84 -8.53 -2.76 13.13
N VAL A 85 -8.97 -4.01 13.11
CA VAL A 85 -10.39 -4.37 13.13
C VAL A 85 -10.79 -4.62 14.57
N ILE A 86 -11.16 -3.54 15.26
CA ILE A 86 -11.55 -3.57 16.67
C ILE A 86 -12.93 -4.22 16.82
N ASP A 87 -13.02 -5.22 17.69
CA ASP A 87 -14.28 -5.90 18.03
C ASP A 87 -15.30 -4.94 18.64
N ALA A 88 -16.58 -5.17 18.35
CA ALA A 88 -17.65 -4.25 18.75
C ALA A 88 -17.71 -3.95 20.27
N PRO A 89 -17.47 -4.90 21.20
CA PRO A 89 -17.49 -4.62 22.63
C PRO A 89 -16.39 -3.67 23.12
N LEU A 90 -15.30 -3.53 22.37
CA LEU A 90 -14.19 -2.62 22.71
C LEU A 90 -14.44 -1.18 22.23
N LYS A 91 -15.48 -0.96 21.40
CA LYS A 91 -15.85 0.37 20.94
C LYS A 91 -16.64 1.09 22.02
N SER A 92 -16.21 2.30 22.35
CA SER A 92 -16.81 3.16 23.36
C SER A 92 -16.95 4.59 22.87
N LEU A 93 -17.85 5.37 23.50
CA LEU A 93 -18.09 6.78 23.13
C LEU A 93 -16.86 7.66 23.30
N ASP A 94 -15.99 7.33 24.25
CA ASP A 94 -14.73 8.02 24.53
C ASP A 94 -13.54 7.48 23.71
N ALA A 95 -13.75 6.45 22.88
CA ALA A 95 -12.74 5.80 22.07
C ALA A 95 -11.49 5.32 22.85
N ARG A 96 -11.67 4.91 24.12
CA ARG A 96 -10.54 4.53 25.00
C ARG A 96 -9.61 3.46 24.46
N GLU A 97 -10.11 2.57 23.59
CA GLU A 97 -9.29 1.53 22.97
C GLU A 97 -8.22 2.09 22.01
N ALA A 98 -8.42 3.30 21.47
CA ALA A 98 -7.47 3.93 20.55
C ALA A 98 -6.10 4.24 21.20
N PHE A 99 -6.09 4.47 22.51
CA PHE A 99 -4.88 4.76 23.30
C PHE A 99 -4.55 3.68 24.34
N ASN A 100 -5.19 2.51 24.25
CA ASN A 100 -4.88 1.38 25.11
C ASN A 100 -3.45 0.89 24.82
N PRO A 101 -2.51 0.93 25.79
CA PRO A 101 -1.13 0.49 25.56
C PRO A 101 -1.03 -1.02 25.25
N ASN A 102 -2.04 -1.79 25.65
CA ASN A 102 -2.17 -3.21 25.33
C ASN A 102 -3.15 -3.47 24.17
N GLY A 103 -3.53 -2.42 23.44
CA GLY A 103 -4.44 -2.50 22.31
C GLY A 103 -3.83 -3.25 21.13
N LEU A 104 -4.65 -3.51 20.11
CA LEU A 104 -4.23 -4.30 18.96
C LEU A 104 -3.04 -3.68 18.21
N VAL A 105 -3.09 -2.38 17.87
CA VAL A 105 -2.00 -1.74 17.10
C VAL A 105 -0.68 -1.71 17.90
N PRO A 106 -0.62 -1.25 19.17
CA PRO A 106 0.61 -1.30 19.94
C PRO A 106 1.25 -2.70 20.00
N ARG A 107 0.46 -3.76 20.17
CA ARG A 107 0.98 -5.14 20.20
C ARG A 107 1.47 -5.65 18.85
N VAL A 108 0.98 -5.09 17.74
CA VAL A 108 1.42 -5.44 16.38
C VAL A 108 2.72 -4.74 16.01
N VAL A 109 2.97 -3.54 16.57
CA VAL A 109 4.17 -2.74 16.31
C VAL A 109 5.33 -3.10 17.25
N ALA A 110 5.03 -3.55 18.46
CA ALA A 110 6.00 -3.86 19.52
C ALA A 110 6.90 -5.08 19.23
#